data_AF-A0A502DKT6-F1
#
_entry.id   AF-A0A502DKT6-F1
#
_cell.length_a   1.000
_cell.length_b   1.000
_cell.length_c   1.000
_cell.angle_alpha   90.00
_cell.angle_beta   90.00
_cell.angle_gamma   90.00
#
_symmetry.space_group_name_H-M   'P 1'
#
loop_
_entity.id
_entity.type
_entity.pdbx_description
1 polymer ?
#
loop_
_entity_poly.entity_id
_entity_poly.type
_entity_poly.pdbx_seq_one_letter_code
_entity_poly.pdbx_strand_id
1 'polypeptide(L)' 'MELRDLALSVREMPDRSYGWVILEGTGEKGVFATYSLLESATRTYASYADALVAGLSALRGLGGRDGPRGVGAVMR' A
#
# COMPACT_ATOMS: atom_id res chain seq x y z
N MET A 1 -8.70 -13.15 14.30
CA MET A 1 -8.51 -12.32 13.11
C MET A 1 -7.24 -11.51 13.31
N GLU A 2 -6.21 -11.75 12.51
CA GLU A 2 -4.88 -11.14 12.72
C GLU A 2 -4.83 -9.69 12.23
N LEU A 3 -3.92 -8.91 12.81
CA LEU A 3 -3.60 -7.55 12.37
C LEU A 3 -2.81 -7.63 11.07
N ARG A 4 -3.21 -6.86 10.06
CA ARG A 4 -2.47 -6.72 8.80
C ARG A 4 -1.54 -5.52 8.90
N ASP A 5 -0.28 -5.72 8.55
CA ASP A 5 0.71 -4.66 8.41
C ASP A 5 0.88 -4.37 6.92
N LEU A 6 0.41 -3.21 6.46
CA LEU A 6 0.40 -2.83 5.05
C LEU A 6 1.24 -1.59 4.81
N ALA A 7 2.06 -1.62 3.77
CA ALA A 7 2.85 -0.47 3.33
C ALA A 7 2.52 -0.11 1.89
N LEU A 8 2.24 1.17 1.64
CA LEU A 8 2.18 1.74 0.30
C LEU A 8 3.50 2.45 0.01
N SER A 9 4.12 2.10 -1.12
CA SER A 9 5.33 2.75 -1.61
C SER A 9 5.15 3.20 -3.05
N VAL A 10 5.85 4.29 -3.42
CA VAL A 10 5.97 4.75 -4.79
C VAL A 10 7.43 4.62 -5.21
N ARG A 11 7.65 4.02 -6.38
CA ARG A 11 8.97 3.80 -6.97
C ARG A 11 9.11 4.62 -8.24
N GLU A 12 10.23 5.31 -8.36
CA GLU A 12 10.67 5.90 -9.62
C GLU A 12 11.28 4.81 -10.52
N MET A 13 10.89 4.82 -11.79
CA MET A 13 11.31 3.87 -12.81
C MET A 13 12.44 4.46 -13.67
N PRO A 14 13.20 3.63 -14.42
CA PRO A 14 14.34 4.12 -15.22
C PRO A 14 14.00 5.20 -16.25
N ASP A 15 12.75 5.23 -16.73
CA ASP A 15 12.22 6.22 -17.67
C ASP A 15 11.68 7.50 -16.99
N ARG A 16 11.96 7.67 -15.68
CA ARG A 16 11.44 8.76 -14.83
C ARG A 16 9.93 8.77 -14.65
N SER A 17 9.27 7.67 -15.02
CA SER A 17 7.89 7.45 -14.61
C SER A 17 7.83 6.88 -13.18
N TYR A 18 6.64 6.83 -12.62
CA TYR A 18 6.41 6.36 -11.26
C TYR A 18 5.42 5.20 -11.28
N GLY A 19 5.62 4.22 -10.39
CA GLY A 19 4.67 3.16 -10.11
C GLY A 19 4.46 3.02 -8.61
N TRP A 20 3.29 2.54 -8.20
CA TRP A 20 3.00 2.24 -6.80
C TRP A 20 3.03 0.73 -6.55
N VAL A 21 3.37 0.35 -5.31
CA VAL A 21 3.27 -1.02 -4.80
C VAL A 21 2.65 -1.02 -3.41
N ILE A 22 1.83 -2.03 -3.14
CA ILE A 22 1.33 -2.35 -1.82
C ILE A 22 2.02 -3.62 -1.35
N LEU A 23 2.55 -3.57 -0.15
CA LEU A 23 3.29 -4.65 0.48
C LEU A 23 2.58 -5.07 1.77
N GLU A 24 2.74 -6.34 2.14
CA GLU A 24 2.25 -6.90 3.39
C GLU A 24 3.42 -7.41 4.25
N GLY A 25 3.42 -7.03 5.53
CA GLY A 25 4.42 -7.50 6.48
C GLY A 25 4.31 -9.00 6.67
N THR A 26 5.43 -9.71 6.63
CA THR A 26 5.51 -11.17 6.79
C THR A 26 5.37 -11.64 8.25
N GLY A 27 5.23 -10.69 9.19
CA GLY A 27 5.17 -10.96 10.64
C GLY A 27 6.55 -11.01 11.31
N GLU A 28 7.64 -10.98 10.55
CA GLU A 28 9.00 -10.85 11.08
C GLU A 28 9.20 -9.49 11.77
N LYS A 29 9.72 -9.51 13.01
CA LYS A 29 10.00 -8.31 13.80
C LYS A 29 11.51 -8.08 13.87
N GLY A 30 11.97 -6.88 13.56
CA GLY A 30 13.39 -6.50 13.64
C GLY A 30 13.75 -5.39 12.65
N VAL A 31 15.04 -5.04 12.59
CA VAL A 31 15.57 -3.99 11.69
C VAL A 31 15.33 -4.32 10.22
N PHE A 32 15.23 -5.61 9.88
CA PHE A 32 14.99 -6.10 8.52
C PHE A 32 13.59 -6.70 8.36
N ALA A 33 12.57 -6.12 9.02
CA ALA A 33 11.19 -6.58 8.88
C ALA A 33 10.86 -6.79 7.38
N THR A 34 10.56 -8.04 7.02
CA THR A 34 10.39 -8.44 5.63
C THR A 34 8.96 -8.15 5.17
N TYR A 35 8.85 -7.54 3.99
CA TYR A 35 7.59 -7.25 3.33
C TYR A 35 7.47 -8.09 2.05
N SER A 36 6.31 -8.70 1.83
CA SER A 36 5.97 -9.38 0.57
C SER A 36 5.14 -8.46 -0.33
N LEU A 37 5.27 -8.63 -1.65
CA LEU A 37 4.45 -7.88 -2.61
C LEU A 37 3.02 -8.39 -2.58
N LEU A 38 2.07 -7.49 -2.30
CA LEU A 38 0.64 -7.78 -2.30
C LEU A 38 -0.01 -7.34 -3.62
N GLU A 39 0.27 -6.11 -4.05
CA GLU A 39 -0.30 -5.54 -5.28
C GLU A 39 0.65 -4.51 -5.89
N SER A 40 0.57 -4.28 -7.20
CA SER A 40 1.36 -3.28 -7.90
C SER A 40 0.58 -2.60 -9.02
N ALA A 41 1.02 -1.40 -9.38
CA ALA A 41 0.45 -0.68 -10.49
C ALA A 41 0.63 -1.44 -11.82
N THR A 42 -0.44 -1.58 -12.59
CA THR A 42 -0.43 -2.15 -13.95
C THR A 42 0.05 -1.16 -15.02
N ARG A 43 0.14 0.13 -14.67
CA ARG A 43 0.62 1.23 -15.51
C ARG A 43 1.55 2.15 -14.73
N THR A 44 2.33 2.94 -15.44
CA THR A 44 3.17 3.99 -14.85
C THR A 44 2.49 5.36 -14.93
N TYR A 45 3.01 6.29 -14.15
CA TYR A 45 2.49 7.65 -13.99
C TYR A 45 3.60 8.66 -14.26
N ALA A 46 3.26 9.81 -14.84
CA ALA A 46 4.24 10.87 -15.11
C ALA A 46 4.67 11.64 -13.86
N SER A 47 3.92 11.52 -12.76
CA SER A 47 4.23 12.20 -11.49
C SER A 47 4.16 11.25 -10.30
N TYR A 48 5.03 11.51 -9.31
CA TYR A 48 5.03 10.81 -8.04
C TYR A 48 3.68 10.93 -7.32
N ALA A 49 3.09 12.13 -7.35
CA ALA A 49 1.82 12.42 -6.68
C ALA A 49 0.65 11.62 -7.27
N ASP A 50 0.58 11.51 -8.60
CA ASP A 50 -0.47 10.71 -9.26
C ASP A 50 -0.33 9.23 -8.94
N ALA A 51 0.91 8.71 -8.94
CA ALA A 51 1.18 7.34 -8.52
C ALA A 51 0.75 7.09 -7.05
N LEU A 52 1.05 8.03 -6.16
CA LEU A 52 0.67 7.94 -4.74
C LEU A 52 -0.85 7.92 -4.55
N VAL A 53 -1.57 8.82 -5.22
CA VAL A 53 -3.04 8.89 -5.13
C VAL A 53 -3.68 7.63 -5.72
N ALA A 54 -3.16 7.12 -6.83
CA ALA A 54 -3.62 5.87 -7.41
C ALA A 54 -3.39 4.68 -6.46
N GLY A 55 -2.20 4.59 -5.85
CA GLY A 55 -1.89 3.54 -4.88
C GLY A 55 -2.71 3.63 -3.60
N LEU A 56 -2.98 4.85 -3.10
CA LEU A 56 -3.88 5.05 -1.96
C LEU A 56 -5.31 4.59 -2.29
N SER A 57 -5.78 4.83 -3.52
CA SER A 57 -7.09 4.38 -3.97
C SER A 57 -7.17 2.84 -3.99
N ALA A 58 -6.13 2.16 -4.47
CA ALA A 58 -6.03 0.70 -4.42
C ALA A 58 -6.00 0.18 -2.97
N LEU A 59 -5.20 0.79 -2.09
CA LEU A 59 -5.12 0.43 -0.67
C LEU A 59 -6.47 0.54 0.05
N ARG A 60 -7.26 1.59 -0.26
CA ARG A 60 -8.63 1.72 0.27
C ARG A 60 -9.55 0.61 -0.19
N GLY A 61 -9.37 0.09 -1.41
CA GLY A 61 -10.10 -1.07 -1.93
C GLY A 61 -9.84 -2.34 -1.11
N LEU A 62 -8.59 -2.56 -0.68
CA LEU A 62 -8.21 -3.73 0.14
C LEU A 62 -8.82 -3.71 1.54
N GLY A 63 -9.03 -2.53 2.12
CA GLY A 63 -9.61 -2.35 3.44
C GLY A 63 -11.14 -2.29 3.47
N GLY A 64 -11.80 -2.07 2.33
CA GLY A 64 -13.22 -1.70 2.33
C GLY A 64 -13.48 -0.33 3.01
N ARG A 65 -14.75 0.09 3.07
CA ARG A 65 -15.14 1.43 3.56
C ARG A 65 -14.72 1.71 5.00
N ASP A 66 -14.75 0.68 5.84
CA ASP A 66 -14.57 0.79 7.30
C ASP A 66 -13.22 0.21 7.77
N GLY A 67 -12.30 -0.02 6.83
CA GLY A 67 -10.99 -0.61 7.09
C GLY A 67 -11.02 -2.14 7.26
N PRO A 68 -9.85 -2.81 7.36
CA PRO A 68 -9.71 -4.27 7.26
C PRO A 68 -10.51 -5.09 8.27
N ARG A 69 -11.06 -4.43 9.30
CA ARG A 69 -11.88 -5.03 10.35
C ARG A 69 -13.36 -4.73 10.24
N GLY A 70 -13.79 -3.92 9.27
CA GLY A 70 -15.17 -3.44 9.19
C GLY A 70 -15.55 -2.51 10.34
N VAL A 71 -14.56 -2.00 11.10
CA VAL A 71 -14.77 -1.13 12.25
C VAL A 71 -14.03 0.17 11.95
N GLY A 72 -14.79 1.20 11.54
CA GLY A 72 -14.27 2.54 11.42
C GLY A 72 -13.71 3.03 12.77
N ALA A 73 -12.86 4.05 12.73
CA ALA A 73 -12.30 4.64 13.95
C ALA A 73 -13.44 4.97 14.94
N VAL A 74 -13.44 4.33 16.10
CA VAL A 74 -14.31 4.74 17.21
C VAL A 74 -13.71 6.03 17.74
N MET A 75 -14.16 7.16 17.17
CA MET A 75 -13.89 8.47 17.73
C MET A 75 -14.49 8.48 19.14
N ARG A 76 -13.61 8.49 20.16
CA ARG A 76 -13.96 8.82 21.53
C ARG A 76 -13.55 10.26 21.80
#